data_AF-B5JJ55-F1
#
_entry.id   AF-B5JJ55-F1
#
_cell.length_a   1.000
_cell.length_b   1.000
_cell.length_c   1.000
_cell.angle_alpha   90.00
_cell.angle_beta   90.00
_cell.angle_gamma   90.00
#
_symmetry.space_group_name_H-M   'P 1'
#
loop_
_entity.id
_entity.type
_entity.pdbx_description
1 polymer ?
#
loop_
_entity_poly.entity_id
_entity_poly.type
_entity_poly.pdbx_seq_one_letter_code
_entity_poly.pdbx_strand_id
1 'polypeptide(L)' 'MVPEFDTVVFSAPVNEVQGPVKTQFGYHLLEVTARSE' A
#
# COMPACT_ATOMS: atom_id res chain seq x y z
N MET A 1 3.24 5.65 9.21
CA MET A 1 2.36 4.79 8.39
C MET A 1 2.33 3.41 9.06
N VAL A 2 1.30 2.58 8.86
CA VAL A 2 1.27 1.24 9.48
C VAL A 2 2.37 0.40 8.82
N PRO A 3 3.18 -0.41 9.53
CA PRO A 3 4.31 -1.13 8.91
C PRO A 3 3.92 -1.99 7.71
N GLU A 4 2.70 -2.55 7.72
CA GLU A 4 2.14 -3.33 6.63
C GLU A 4 1.89 -2.47 5.38
N PHE A 5 1.66 -1.17 5.53
CA PHE A 5 1.48 -0.23 4.42
C PHE A 5 2.82 0.22 3.85
N ASP A 6 3.82 0.49 4.70
CA ASP A 6 5.16 0.93 4.26
C ASP A 6 5.75 -0.06 3.24
N THR A 7 5.68 -1.36 3.55
CA THR A 7 6.21 -2.42 2.67
C THR A 7 5.57 -2.37 1.28
N VAL A 8 4.25 -2.14 1.21
CA VAL A 8 3.50 -2.13 -0.04
C VAL A 8 3.74 -0.84 -0.83
N VAL A 9 3.72 0.32 -0.18
CA VAL A 9 3.87 1.63 -0.85
C VAL A 9 5.24 1.76 -1.53
N PHE A 10 6.30 1.20 -0.93
CA PHE A 10 7.66 1.29 -1.51
C PHE A 10 7.98 0.22 -2.56
N SER A 11 7.27 -0.92 -2.57
CA SER A 11 7.53 -2.02 -3.50
C SER A 11 6.53 -2.10 -4.66
N ALA A 12 5.30 -1.64 -4.46
CA ALA A 12 4.22 -1.80 -5.43
C ALA A 12 4.36 -0.91 -6.67
N PRO A 13 3.99 -1.41 -7.86
CA PRO A 13 3.87 -0.59 -9.07
C PRO A 13 2.91 0.60 -8.89
N VAL A 14 3.18 1.69 -9.61
CA VAL A 14 2.30 2.86 -9.65
C VAL A 14 1.07 2.54 -10.50
N ASN A 15 -0.11 2.99 -10.05
CA ASN A 15 -1.44 2.77 -10.65
C ASN A 15 -1.88 1.29 -10.71
N GLU A 16 -1.39 0.47 -9.78
CA GLU A 16 -1.84 -0.91 -9.61
C GLU A 16 -2.39 -1.11 -8.20
N VAL A 17 -3.58 -1.69 -8.11
CA VAL A 17 -4.25 -1.97 -6.83
C VAL A 17 -3.61 -3.19 -6.16
N GLN A 18 -3.21 -3.01 -4.90
CA GLN A 18 -2.56 -3.99 -4.04
C GLN A 18 -3.47 -4.40 -2.90
N GLY A 19 -3.43 -5.68 -2.53
CA GLY A 19 -4.10 -6.21 -1.35
C GLY A 19 -4.91 -7.48 -1.61
N PRO A 20 -5.68 -7.95 -0.61
CA PRO A 20 -6.02 -7.24 0.63
C PRO A 20 -4.89 -7.23 1.68
N VAL A 21 -4.55 -6.06 2.20
CA VAL A 21 -3.57 -5.88 3.29
C VAL A 21 -4.30 -5.88 4.64
N LYS A 22 -3.95 -6.85 5.49
CA LYS A 22 -4.48 -6.95 6.84
C LYS A 22 -3.69 -6.03 7.76
N THR A 23 -4.40 -5.20 8.51
CA THR A 23 -3.85 -4.39 9.62
C THR A 23 -4.72 -4.60 10.86
N GLN A 24 -4.33 -3.98 11.98
CA GLN A 24 -5.15 -3.95 13.19
C GLN A 24 -6.53 -3.30 12.97
N PHE A 25 -6.73 -2.54 11.89
CA PHE A 25 -7.97 -1.84 11.58
C PHE A 25 -8.86 -2.60 10.57
N GLY A 26 -8.43 -3.76 10.08
CA GLY A 26 -9.18 -4.57 9.10
C GLY A 26 -8.39 -4.84 7.82
N TYR A 27 -9.09 -4.98 6.70
CA TYR A 27 -8.51 -5.24 5.39
C TYR A 27 -8.58 -4.00 4.50
N HIS A 28 -7.49 -3.75 3.77
CA HIS A 28 -7.32 -2.55 2.97
C HIS A 28 -6.85 -2.91 1.56
N LEU A 29 -7.31 -2.15 0.58
CA LEU A 29 -6.71 -2.10 -0.75
C LEU A 29 -5.89 -0.81 -0.85
N LEU A 30 -4.72 -0.88 -1.45
CA LEU A 30 -3.81 0.24 -1.61
C LEU A 30 -3.49 0.44 -3.09
N GLU A 31 -3.41 1.68 -3.54
CA GLU A 31 -2.94 2.03 -4.88
C GLU A 31 -1.95 3.17 -4.75
N VAL A 32 -0.77 3.01 -5.34
CA VAL A 32 0.24 4.07 -5.37
C VAL A 32 -0.03 4.92 -6.61
N THR A 33 -0.51 6.16 -6.43
CA THR A 33 -0.88 7.04 -7.56
C THR A 33 0.28 7.87 -8.09
N ALA A 34 1.27 8.19 -7.24
CA ALA A 34 2.46 8.94 -7.62
C ALA A 34 3.60 8.72 -6.61
N ARG A 35 4.84 8.99 -7.03
CA ARG A 35 6.03 9.07 -6.18
C ARG A 35 6.72 10.41 -6.42
N SER A 36 7.21 11.03 -5.35
CA SER A 36 8.07 12.22 -5.42
C SER A 36 9.51 11.83 -5.08
N GLU A 37 10.47 12.46 -5.73
CA GLU A 37 11.91 12.30 -5.44
C GLU A 37 12.28 12.88 -4.06
#